data_AF-A0A2A3AXF8-F1
#
_entry.id   AF-A0A2A3AXF8-F1
#
_cell.length_a   1.000
_cell.length_b   1.000
_cell.length_c   1.000
_cell.angle_alpha   90.00
_cell.angle_beta   90.00
_cell.angle_gamma   90.00
#
_symmetry.space_group_name_H-M   'P 1'
#
loop_
_entity.id
_entity.type
_entity.pdbx_description
1 polymer ?
#
loop_
_entity_poly.entity_id
_entity_poly.type
_entity_poly.pdbx_seq_one_letter_code
_entity_poly.pdbx_strand_id
1 'polypeptide(L)'
;MCAGIVVAVFVTFSTAAFSETVTVVIETRIKEKTLSFEAGMKSTQTLKLNFDAQKLTSDFSTGVTNIAVTDLKSVRDKFVVEGVNFTKTAANFIAKGQTASGVLFMPDIDYKFSITVDIAAREVVLSGCHDGYPSYKVLVNNSQVYDFDQEFLGALLGTCDTDVGSITKNF
;
A
#
# COMPACT_ATOMS: atom_id res chain seq x y z
N MET A 1 45.22 -10.56 -55.88
CA MET A 1 44.26 -11.20 -54.95
C MET A 1 44.25 -10.35 -53.68
N CYS A 2 43.20 -9.55 -53.47
CA CYS A 2 43.08 -8.68 -52.29
C CYS A 2 42.17 -9.38 -51.27
N ALA A 3 42.74 -9.76 -50.12
CA ALA A 3 41.99 -10.31 -48.99
C ALA A 3 41.42 -9.14 -48.18
N GLY A 4 40.10 -8.95 -48.24
CA GLY A 4 39.38 -8.01 -47.39
C GLY A 4 39.16 -8.60 -46.01
N ILE A 5 39.65 -7.94 -44.97
CA ILE A 5 39.41 -8.29 -43.57
C ILE A 5 38.05 -7.71 -43.18
N VAL A 6 37.10 -8.59 -42.83
CA VAL A 6 35.82 -8.20 -42.23
C VAL A 6 35.99 -8.16 -40.72
N VAL A 7 35.93 -6.96 -40.13
CA VAL A 7 35.93 -6.78 -38.69
C VAL A 7 34.49 -6.81 -38.21
N ALA A 8 34.09 -7.89 -37.53
CA ALA A 8 32.81 -7.98 -36.85
C ALA A 8 32.88 -7.24 -35.52
N VAL A 9 32.13 -6.14 -35.40
CA VAL A 9 31.96 -5.40 -34.14
C VAL A 9 30.83 -6.06 -33.36
N PHE A 10 31.16 -6.75 -32.27
CA PHE A 10 30.18 -7.28 -31.32
C PHE A 10 29.77 -6.15 -30.36
N VAL A 11 28.56 -5.63 -30.54
CA VAL A 11 27.94 -4.71 -29.58
C VAL A 11 27.36 -5.54 -28.43
N THR A 12 28.03 -5.52 -27.29
CA THR A 12 27.53 -6.15 -26.06
C THR A 12 26.52 -5.22 -25.40
N PHE A 13 25.23 -5.55 -25.45
CA PHE A 13 24.22 -4.91 -24.64
C PHE A 13 24.34 -5.42 -23.19
N SER A 14 24.89 -4.60 -22.29
CA SER A 14 24.83 -4.89 -20.86
C SER A 14 23.40 -4.66 -20.39
N THR A 15 22.71 -5.74 -20.01
CA THR A 15 21.45 -5.63 -19.27
C THR A 15 21.80 -5.14 -17.87
N ALA A 16 21.61 -3.84 -17.61
CA ALA A 16 21.70 -3.31 -16.25
C ALA A 16 20.74 -4.12 -15.37
N ALA A 17 21.28 -4.78 -14.34
CA ALA A 17 20.45 -5.39 -13.32
C ALA A 17 19.76 -4.25 -12.56
N PHE A 18 18.43 -4.21 -12.62
CA PHE A 18 17.66 -3.27 -11.83
C PHE A 18 17.71 -3.74 -10.39
N SER A 19 18.63 -3.13 -9.62
CA SER A 19 18.72 -3.32 -8.19
C SER A 19 17.88 -2.27 -7.48
N GLU A 20 16.67 -2.61 -7.04
CA GLU A 20 15.77 -1.61 -6.48
C GLU A 20 14.88 -2.14 -5.36
N THR A 21 14.73 -1.32 -4.33
CA THR A 21 13.72 -1.50 -3.28
C THR A 21 12.67 -0.40 -3.38
N VAL A 22 11.41 -0.79 -3.47
CA VAL A 22 10.25 0.13 -3.45
C VAL A 22 9.50 -0.04 -2.14
N THR A 23 9.11 1.07 -1.52
CA THR A 23 8.28 1.06 -0.30
C THR A 23 6.87 1.52 -0.63
N VAL A 24 5.88 0.70 -0.28
CA VAL A 24 4.46 1.06 -0.30
C VAL A 24 3.99 1.24 1.14
N VAL A 25 3.29 2.34 1.43
CA VAL A 25 2.73 2.61 2.75
C VAL A 25 1.22 2.82 2.61
N ILE A 26 0.44 2.07 3.37
CA ILE A 26 -1.01 2.22 3.48
C ILE A 26 -1.30 2.76 4.88
N GLU A 27 -1.88 3.95 4.96
CA GLU A 27 -2.25 4.60 6.22
C GLU A 27 -3.77 4.65 6.37
N THR A 28 -4.24 4.42 7.59
CA THR A 28 -5.61 4.75 8.00
C THR A 28 -5.59 5.77 9.14
N ARG A 29 -6.38 6.85 9.03
CA ARG A 29 -6.36 7.96 9.99
C ARG A 29 -7.74 8.54 10.19
N ILE A 30 -8.11 8.81 11.44
CA ILE A 30 -9.24 9.70 11.74
C ILE A 30 -8.72 11.13 11.75
N LYS A 31 -9.17 11.95 10.80
CA LYS A 31 -8.89 13.39 10.76
C LYS A 31 -9.78 14.14 11.77
N GLU A 32 -9.26 15.24 12.28
CA GLU A 32 -10.02 16.12 13.17
C GLU A 32 -11.21 16.74 12.42
N LYS A 33 -12.43 16.35 12.81
CA LYS A 33 -13.72 16.90 12.38
C LYS A 33 -14.62 17.09 13.61
N THR A 34 -15.81 17.69 13.43
CA THR A 34 -16.72 18.17 14.50
C THR A 34 -17.15 17.13 15.56
N LEU A 35 -16.84 15.84 15.41
CA LEU A 35 -17.15 14.74 16.33
C LEU A 35 -16.00 13.72 16.48
N SER A 36 -14.75 14.17 16.41
CA SER A 36 -13.57 13.28 16.36
C SER A 36 -12.93 13.05 17.74
N PHE A 37 -13.64 12.36 18.63
CA PHE A 37 -13.11 11.93 19.94
C PHE A 37 -11.90 11.00 19.82
N GLU A 38 -11.65 10.45 18.63
CA GLU A 38 -10.60 9.49 18.35
C GLU A 38 -9.66 9.94 17.21
N ALA A 39 -9.52 11.24 16.95
CA ALA A 39 -8.62 11.74 15.91
C ALA A 39 -7.19 11.19 16.07
N GLY A 40 -6.54 10.87 14.96
CA GLY A 40 -5.18 10.33 14.94
C GLY A 40 -4.99 9.17 13.98
N MET A 41 -3.73 8.72 13.88
CA MET A 41 -3.35 7.54 13.10
C MET A 41 -3.99 6.29 13.70
N LYS A 42 -4.58 5.45 12.87
CA LYS A 42 -5.22 4.18 13.29
C LYS A 42 -4.38 3.00 12.91
N SER A 43 -3.88 2.96 11.69
CA SER A 43 -2.90 1.96 11.31
C SER A 43 -1.96 2.47 10.22
N THR A 44 -0.81 1.83 10.15
CA THR A 44 0.13 1.96 9.05
C THR A 44 0.58 0.55 8.68
N GLN A 45 0.41 0.16 7.43
CA GLN A 45 1.02 -1.04 6.86
C GLN A 45 2.12 -0.61 5.90
N THR A 46 3.35 -1.03 6.16
CA THR A 46 4.52 -0.76 5.34
C THR A 46 4.92 -2.02 4.60
N LEU A 47 4.97 -1.95 3.28
CA LEU A 47 5.34 -3.05 2.39
C LEU A 47 6.64 -2.68 1.69
N LYS A 48 7.69 -3.48 1.86
CA LYS A 48 8.97 -3.28 1.17
C LYS A 48 9.17 -4.37 0.14
N LEU A 49 9.26 -3.96 -1.11
CA LEU A 49 9.47 -4.80 -2.28
C LEU A 49 10.93 -4.72 -2.66
N ASN A 50 11.65 -5.83 -2.59
CA ASN A 50 13.02 -5.94 -3.08
C ASN A 50 13.00 -6.75 -4.39
N PHE A 51 13.27 -6.10 -5.51
CA PHE A 51 13.14 -6.71 -6.85
C PHE A 51 14.27 -7.69 -7.16
N ASP A 52 15.46 -7.49 -6.59
CA ASP A 52 16.63 -8.36 -6.74
C ASP A 52 16.41 -9.70 -6.05
N ALA A 53 15.94 -9.63 -4.80
CA ALA A 53 15.61 -10.78 -3.98
C ALA A 53 14.21 -11.33 -4.31
N GLN A 54 13.45 -10.64 -5.16
CA GLN A 54 12.04 -10.94 -5.49
C GLN A 54 11.21 -11.20 -4.23
N LYS A 55 11.39 -10.34 -3.22
CA LYS A 55 10.86 -10.53 -1.88
C LYS A 55 10.01 -9.34 -1.47
N LEU A 56 8.83 -9.62 -0.96
CA LEU A 56 7.99 -8.65 -0.26
C LEU A 56 8.09 -8.91 1.25
N THR A 57 8.30 -7.85 2.02
CA THR A 57 8.17 -7.85 3.48
C THR A 57 7.07 -6.88 3.89
N SER A 58 6.35 -7.22 4.97
CA SER A 58 5.24 -6.42 5.48
C SER A 58 5.44 -6.22 6.97
N ASP A 59 5.40 -4.96 7.38
CA ASP A 59 5.38 -4.52 8.77
C ASP A 59 4.12 -3.70 9.00
N PHE A 60 3.60 -3.66 10.22
CA PHE A 60 2.47 -2.80 10.56
C PHE A 60 2.61 -2.21 11.96
N SER A 61 1.91 -1.10 12.17
CA SER A 61 1.72 -0.47 13.47
C SER A 61 0.30 0.01 13.60
N THR A 62 -0.28 -0.11 14.80
CA THR A 62 -1.58 0.46 15.13
C THR A 62 -1.45 1.61 16.11
N GLY A 63 -2.33 2.60 15.96
CA GLY A 63 -2.40 3.74 16.85
C GLY A 63 -3.10 3.39 18.16
N VAL A 64 -2.98 4.30 19.13
CA VAL A 64 -3.74 4.26 20.37
C VAL A 64 -4.93 5.20 20.24
N THR A 65 -6.10 4.73 20.63
CA THR A 65 -7.28 5.57 20.75
C THR A 65 -7.38 6.05 22.20
N ASN A 66 -7.43 7.36 22.40
CA ASN A 66 -7.62 7.94 23.73
C ASN A 66 -9.11 8.18 23.96
N ILE A 67 -9.69 7.51 24.96
CA ILE A 67 -11.06 7.78 25.40
C ILE A 67 -11.01 8.31 26.81
N ALA A 68 -11.22 9.62 26.93
CA ALA A 68 -11.09 10.36 28.19
C ALA A 68 -9.72 10.17 28.87
N VAL A 69 -9.60 9.24 29.82
CA VAL A 69 -8.42 8.97 30.67
C VAL A 69 -7.76 7.62 30.39
N THR A 70 -8.26 6.85 29.42
CA THR A 70 -7.78 5.49 29.14
C THR A 70 -7.30 5.35 27.70
N ASP A 71 -6.08 4.81 27.57
CA ASP A 71 -5.47 4.42 26.31
C ASP A 71 -6.00 3.05 25.89
N LEU A 72 -6.73 3.00 24.78
CA LEU A 72 -7.19 1.74 24.21
C LEU A 72 -6.35 1.42 22.97
N LYS A 73 -5.58 0.34 23.06
CA LYS A 73 -4.89 -0.25 21.90
C LYS A 73 -5.92 -0.95 21.02
N SER A 74 -5.60 -1.09 19.73
CA SER A 74 -6.35 -1.98 18.85
C SER A 74 -6.41 -3.38 19.46
N VAL A 75 -7.60 -3.98 19.41
CA VAL A 75 -7.85 -5.32 19.97
C VAL A 75 -7.81 -6.39 18.88
N ARG A 76 -7.83 -5.99 17.59
CA ARG A 76 -7.82 -6.90 16.44
C ARG A 76 -6.96 -6.29 15.34
N ASP A 77 -5.84 -6.92 15.05
CA ASP A 77 -4.90 -6.51 14.00
C ASP A 77 -4.67 -7.67 13.05
N LYS A 78 -5.22 -7.58 11.83
CA LYS A 78 -4.99 -8.57 10.77
C LYS A 78 -4.54 -7.87 9.50
N PHE A 79 -3.23 -7.88 9.28
CA PHE A 79 -2.59 -7.35 8.10
C PHE A 79 -2.00 -8.52 7.30
N VAL A 80 -2.47 -8.69 6.07
CA VAL A 80 -2.12 -9.84 5.23
C VAL A 80 -1.73 -9.35 3.85
N VAL A 81 -0.73 -10.01 3.26
CA VAL A 81 -0.38 -9.85 1.86
C VAL A 81 -0.56 -11.18 1.14
N GLU A 82 -1.31 -11.19 0.06
CA GLU A 82 -1.66 -12.37 -0.72
C GLU A 82 -1.20 -12.23 -2.17
N GLY A 83 -1.06 -13.37 -2.86
CA GLY A 83 -0.86 -13.40 -4.32
C GLY A 83 0.41 -12.70 -4.80
N VAL A 84 1.46 -12.66 -3.98
CA VAL A 84 2.72 -12.00 -4.32
C VAL A 84 3.36 -12.68 -5.52
N ASN A 85 3.54 -11.93 -6.59
CA ASN A 85 4.20 -12.36 -7.81
C ASN A 85 5.23 -11.31 -8.23
N PHE A 86 6.45 -11.75 -8.53
CA PHE A 86 7.55 -10.89 -8.98
C PHE A 86 8.01 -11.29 -10.38
N THR A 87 8.28 -10.28 -11.19
CA THR A 87 9.20 -10.37 -12.32
C THR A 87 10.50 -9.64 -11.95
N LYS A 88 11.38 -9.37 -12.92
CA LYS A 88 12.59 -8.56 -12.68
C LYS A 88 12.27 -7.07 -12.51
N THR A 89 11.13 -6.60 -13.03
CA THR A 89 10.80 -5.18 -13.10
C THR A 89 9.41 -4.87 -12.57
N ALA A 90 8.58 -5.87 -12.31
CA ALA A 90 7.21 -5.68 -11.83
C ALA A 90 6.91 -6.61 -10.65
N ALA A 91 6.08 -6.13 -9.72
CA ALA A 91 5.59 -6.91 -8.60
C ALA A 91 4.09 -6.66 -8.44
N ASN A 92 3.30 -7.72 -8.32
CA ASN A 92 1.86 -7.66 -8.09
C ASN A 92 1.49 -8.41 -6.81
N PHE A 93 0.60 -7.85 -6.01
CA PHE A 93 0.13 -8.44 -4.76
C PHE A 93 -1.19 -7.81 -4.32
N ILE A 94 -1.87 -8.45 -3.37
CA ILE A 94 -3.04 -7.92 -2.69
C ILE A 94 -2.68 -7.64 -1.23
N ALA A 95 -2.82 -6.39 -0.80
CA ALA A 95 -2.67 -5.99 0.59
C ALA A 95 -4.06 -5.87 1.25
N LYS A 96 -4.24 -6.53 2.39
CA LYS A 96 -5.44 -6.44 3.23
C LYS A 96 -5.04 -5.97 4.61
N GLY A 97 -5.82 -5.06 5.18
CA GLY A 97 -5.69 -4.66 6.56
C GLY A 97 -7.05 -4.56 7.23
N GLN A 98 -7.08 -5.03 8.47
CA GLN A 98 -8.22 -4.98 9.35
C GLN A 98 -7.70 -4.51 10.72
N THR A 99 -8.27 -3.42 11.23
CA THR A 99 -7.98 -2.92 12.58
C THR A 99 -9.27 -2.60 13.32
N ALA A 100 -9.42 -3.10 14.54
CA ALA A 100 -10.55 -2.77 15.41
C ALA A 100 -10.26 -1.53 16.24
N SER A 101 -11.24 -0.64 16.40
CA SER A 101 -11.15 0.32 17.50
C SER A 101 -11.13 -0.43 18.84
N GLY A 102 -10.38 0.11 19.81
CA GLY A 102 -10.36 -0.36 21.19
C GLY A 102 -11.73 -0.29 21.89
N VAL A 103 -12.69 0.39 21.26
CA VAL A 103 -14.10 0.43 21.68
C VAL A 103 -14.83 -0.82 21.22
N LEU A 104 -15.23 -1.68 22.16
CA LEU A 104 -15.86 -2.99 21.90
C LEU A 104 -17.05 -2.99 20.91
N PHE A 105 -17.73 -1.85 20.73
CA PHE A 105 -18.93 -1.74 19.89
C PHE A 105 -18.67 -1.16 18.50
N MET A 106 -17.44 -0.71 18.21
CA MET A 106 -17.12 -0.19 16.89
C MET A 106 -16.81 -1.33 15.92
N PRO A 107 -17.35 -1.28 14.68
CA PRO A 107 -16.96 -2.20 13.63
C PRO A 107 -15.47 -2.09 13.31
N ASP A 108 -14.98 -3.09 12.59
CA ASP A 108 -13.60 -3.09 12.12
C ASP A 108 -13.41 -2.08 10.99
N ILE A 109 -12.17 -1.61 10.84
CA ILE A 109 -11.72 -0.77 9.74
C ILE A 109 -11.00 -1.68 8.75
N ASP A 110 -11.59 -1.87 7.59
CA ASP A 110 -11.13 -2.81 6.58
C ASP A 110 -10.66 -2.11 5.30
N TYR A 111 -9.68 -2.73 4.63
CA TYR A 111 -9.33 -2.46 3.24
C TYR A 111 -8.78 -3.69 2.54
N LYS A 112 -8.89 -3.67 1.21
CA LYS A 112 -8.28 -4.63 0.28
C LYS A 112 -7.82 -3.90 -0.97
N PHE A 113 -6.51 -3.78 -1.14
CA PHE A 113 -5.90 -3.14 -2.30
C PHE A 113 -5.12 -4.14 -3.15
N SER A 114 -5.41 -4.18 -4.45
CA SER A 114 -4.59 -4.83 -5.46
C SER A 114 -3.57 -3.82 -5.98
N ILE A 115 -2.28 -4.14 -5.88
CA ILE A 115 -1.19 -3.21 -6.18
C ILE A 115 -0.22 -3.89 -7.13
N THR A 116 0.04 -3.23 -8.26
CA THR A 116 1.12 -3.56 -9.18
C THR A 116 2.13 -2.42 -9.21
N VAL A 117 3.40 -2.73 -8.97
CA VAL A 117 4.51 -1.77 -9.04
C VAL A 117 5.43 -2.19 -10.19
N ASP A 118 5.66 -1.30 -11.15
CA ASP A 118 6.62 -1.48 -12.25
C ASP A 118 7.76 -0.46 -12.14
N ILE A 119 8.97 -0.94 -11.82
CA ILE A 119 10.16 -0.09 -11.65
C ILE A 119 10.80 0.32 -12.98
N ALA A 120 10.53 -0.39 -14.07
CA ALA A 120 11.02 -0.01 -15.40
C ALA A 120 10.19 1.14 -15.98
N ALA A 121 8.87 1.09 -15.79
CA ALA A 121 7.95 2.16 -16.17
C ALA A 121 7.87 3.30 -15.15
N ARG A 122 8.36 3.07 -13.91
CA ARG A 122 8.17 3.98 -12.75
C ARG A 122 6.71 4.23 -12.46
N GLU A 123 5.91 3.17 -12.57
CA GLU A 123 4.46 3.22 -12.52
C GLU A 123 3.89 2.30 -11.44
N VAL A 124 2.90 2.78 -10.71
CA VAL A 124 2.07 1.96 -9.83
C VAL A 124 0.62 1.97 -10.32
N VAL A 125 0.03 0.78 -10.35
CA VAL A 125 -1.40 0.57 -10.54
C VAL A 125 -2.01 0.12 -9.22
N LEU A 126 -2.98 0.86 -8.73
CA LEU A 126 -3.73 0.59 -7.50
C LEU A 126 -5.21 0.40 -7.84
N SER A 127 -5.82 -0.64 -7.29
CA SER A 127 -7.28 -0.83 -7.30
C SER A 127 -7.75 -1.56 -6.05
N GLY A 128 -9.05 -1.69 -5.87
CA GLY A 128 -9.65 -2.42 -4.75
C GLY A 128 -10.67 -1.58 -4.02
N CYS A 129 -10.75 -1.74 -2.71
CA CYS A 129 -11.81 -1.12 -1.91
C CYS A 129 -11.43 -0.99 -0.43
N HIS A 130 -12.21 -0.19 0.28
CA HIS A 130 -12.13 0.00 1.73
C HIS A 130 -13.47 0.51 2.28
N ASP A 131 -13.59 0.67 3.59
CA ASP A 131 -14.78 1.24 4.23
C ASP A 131 -14.81 2.77 4.11
N GLY A 132 -15.97 3.41 4.15
CA GLY A 132 -16.06 4.88 4.01
C GLY A 132 -15.52 5.66 5.22
N TYR A 133 -15.10 4.97 6.28
CA TYR A 133 -14.48 5.55 7.46
C TYR A 133 -13.37 4.62 7.97
N PRO A 134 -12.18 5.12 8.37
CA PRO A 134 -11.78 6.52 8.47
C PRO A 134 -11.18 7.02 7.14
N SER A 135 -10.17 7.90 7.16
CA SER A 135 -9.44 8.29 5.94
C SER A 135 -8.40 7.25 5.58
N TYR A 136 -8.13 7.09 4.28
CA TYR A 136 -7.16 6.15 3.73
C TYR A 136 -6.15 6.88 2.87
N LYS A 137 -4.88 6.50 2.94
CA LYS A 137 -3.83 7.02 2.08
C LYS A 137 -2.90 5.91 1.63
N VAL A 138 -2.54 5.90 0.34
CA VAL A 138 -1.53 5.00 -0.21
C VAL A 138 -0.38 5.82 -0.79
N LEU A 139 0.83 5.52 -0.33
CA LEU A 139 2.08 6.14 -0.77
C LEU A 139 2.98 5.08 -1.40
N VAL A 140 3.71 5.44 -2.46
CA VAL A 140 4.76 4.60 -3.07
C VAL A 140 6.02 5.45 -3.18
N ASN A 141 7.12 5.04 -2.53
CA ASN A 141 8.33 5.84 -2.37
C ASN A 141 8.05 7.31 -1.95
N ASN A 142 7.11 7.47 -1.01
CA ASN A 142 6.62 8.77 -0.51
C ASN A 142 5.77 9.60 -1.50
N SER A 143 5.58 9.14 -2.74
CA SER A 143 4.65 9.73 -3.70
C SER A 143 3.22 9.26 -3.40
N GLN A 144 2.29 10.19 -3.24
CA GLN A 144 0.88 9.87 -2.95
C GLN A 144 0.19 9.32 -4.21
N VAL A 145 -0.31 8.09 -4.11
CA VAL A 145 -1.07 7.41 -5.17
C VAL A 145 -2.56 7.59 -4.96
N TYR A 146 -2.99 7.49 -3.69
CA TYR A 146 -4.39 7.55 -3.30
C TYR A 146 -4.54 8.30 -1.97
N ASP A 147 -5.62 9.05 -1.86
CA ASP A 147 -6.04 9.75 -0.65
C ASP A 147 -7.55 9.86 -0.66
N PHE A 148 -8.16 9.35 0.40
CA PHE A 148 -9.60 9.35 0.63
C PHE A 148 -9.89 10.08 1.92
N ASP A 149 -10.80 11.05 1.87
CA ASP A 149 -11.26 11.77 3.05
C ASP A 149 -12.40 11.02 3.73
N GLN A 150 -12.35 10.92 5.06
CA GLN A 150 -13.34 10.12 5.80
C GLN A 150 -14.75 10.69 5.65
N GLU A 151 -15.73 9.80 5.57
CA GLU A 151 -17.15 10.13 5.65
C GLU A 151 -17.61 10.24 7.12
N PHE A 152 -18.82 9.79 7.43
CA PHE A 152 -19.37 9.70 8.77
C PHE A 152 -19.12 8.33 9.40
N LEU A 153 -19.17 8.25 10.74
CA LEU A 153 -18.85 7.03 11.49
C LEU A 153 -19.67 5.78 11.07
N GLY A 154 -20.88 5.99 10.57
CA GLY A 154 -21.76 4.90 10.09
C GLY A 154 -21.26 4.24 8.80
N ALA A 155 -20.30 4.82 8.09
CA ALA A 155 -19.66 4.21 6.93
C ALA A 155 -18.65 3.09 7.30
N LEU A 156 -18.58 2.71 8.58
CA LEU A 156 -18.02 1.45 9.07
C LEU A 156 -19.02 0.29 9.01
N LEU A 157 -20.30 0.56 8.77
CA LEU A 157 -21.35 -0.47 8.74
C LEU A 157 -21.45 -1.07 7.35
N GLY A 158 -20.46 -1.89 7.02
CA GLY A 158 -20.35 -2.59 5.75
C GLY A 158 -18.96 -3.21 5.63
N THR A 159 -18.59 -3.63 4.43
CA THR A 159 -17.24 -4.14 4.17
C THR A 159 -16.95 -3.81 2.73
N CYS A 160 -15.88 -3.04 2.48
CA CYS A 160 -15.45 -2.73 1.11
C CYS A 160 -16.51 -1.88 0.36
N ASP A 161 -17.12 -0.92 1.06
CA ASP A 161 -18.23 -0.08 0.55
C ASP A 161 -17.76 1.02 -0.42
N THR A 162 -16.49 1.42 -0.34
CA THR A 162 -15.86 2.39 -1.24
C THR A 162 -14.98 1.67 -2.27
N ASP A 163 -15.34 1.75 -3.55
CA ASP A 163 -14.52 1.27 -4.67
C ASP A 163 -13.52 2.34 -5.09
N VAL A 164 -12.24 1.96 -5.17
CA VAL A 164 -11.13 2.86 -5.57
C VAL A 164 -11.08 3.03 -7.09
N GLY A 165 -11.66 2.12 -7.87
CA GLY A 165 -11.41 2.02 -9.31
C GLY A 165 -9.93 1.68 -9.60
N SER A 166 -9.53 1.75 -10.87
CA SER A 166 -8.12 1.56 -11.26
C SER A 166 -7.41 2.91 -11.36
N ILE A 167 -6.40 3.11 -10.52
CA ILE A 167 -5.58 4.31 -10.50
C ILE A 167 -4.17 3.96 -10.96
N THR A 168 -3.68 4.68 -11.97
CA THR A 168 -2.30 4.58 -12.44
C THR A 168 -1.56 5.88 -12.13
N LYS A 169 -0.39 5.77 -11.47
CA LYS A 169 0.44 6.92 -11.11
C LYS A 169 1.92 6.62 -11.32
N ASN A 170 2.68 7.63 -11.70
CA ASN A 170 4.13 7.54 -11.69
C ASN A 170 4.65 7.82 -10.27
N PHE A 171 5.74 7.15 -9.88
CA PHE A 171 6.35 7.30 -8.54
C PHE A 171 7.87 7.45 -8.59
#